data_AF-A2XPE0-F1
#
_entry.id   AF-A2XPE0-F1
#
_cell.length_a   1.000
_cell.length_b   1.000
_cell.length_c   1.000
_cell.angle_alpha   90.00
_cell.angle_beta   90.00
_cell.angle_gamma   90.00
#
_symmetry.space_group_name_H-M   'P 1'
#
loop_
_entity.id
_entity.type
_entity.pdbx_description
1 polymer ?
#
loop_
_entity_poly.entity_id
_entity_poly.type
_entity_poly.pdbx_seq_one_letter_code
_entity_poly.pdbx_strand_id
1 'polypeptide(L)'
;MHTVRTPRGGASDRSYACVTQEEDGAGNVGESLSKELMSIAGEAHRTNITTLGPLVLPLSEQLRFLATVVLRRVFRAGVKAYLPDFTAALDHFCIHAGGCSVLEELERSLKLSVWHMEPSWMTHVLPE
;
A
#
# COMPACT_ATOMS: atom_id res chain seq x y z
N MET A 1 4.50 16.41 12.91
CA MET A 1 3.49 15.44 12.45
C MET A 1 3.40 15.53 10.95
N HIS A 2 3.73 14.47 10.22
CA HIS A 2 3.60 14.40 8.76
C HIS A 2 2.33 13.62 8.42
N THR A 3 1.52 14.14 7.50
CA THR A 3 0.28 13.49 7.05
C THR A 3 0.27 13.48 5.53
N VAL A 4 0.16 12.29 4.95
CA VAL A 4 0.11 12.08 3.51
C VAL A 4 -1.24 11.47 3.16
N ARG A 5 -2.00 12.16 2.30
CA ARG A 5 -3.26 11.66 1.76
C ARG A 5 -3.11 11.39 0.27
N THR A 6 -3.41 10.17 -0.16
CA THR A 6 -3.33 9.74 -1.57
C THR A 6 -4.72 9.40 -2.10
N PRO A 7 -5.49 10.38 -2.59
CA PRO A 7 -6.80 10.12 -3.18
C PRO A 7 -6.65 9.44 -4.55
N ARG A 8 -7.41 8.36 -4.79
CA ARG A 8 -7.45 7.65 -6.09
C ARG A 8 -8.82 7.65 -6.77
N GLY A 9 -9.92 7.77 -6.02
CA GLY A 9 -11.28 7.67 -6.59
C GLY A 9 -11.61 8.67 -7.70
N GLY A 10 -10.95 9.82 -7.76
CA GLY A 10 -11.08 10.79 -8.86
C GLY A 10 -9.91 10.83 -9.85
N ALA A 11 -8.95 9.91 -9.73
CA ALA A 11 -7.73 9.92 -10.52
C ALA A 11 -7.87 9.22 -11.89
N SER A 12 -8.85 8.32 -12.02
CA SER A 12 -9.19 7.64 -13.28
C SER A 12 -10.58 7.04 -13.20
N ASP A 13 -11.23 6.84 -14.35
CA ASP A 13 -12.53 6.18 -14.43
C ASP A 13 -12.50 4.78 -13.82
N ARG A 14 -11.38 4.07 -13.98
CA ARG A 14 -11.16 2.75 -13.37
C ARG A 14 -11.16 2.81 -11.84
N SER A 15 -10.55 3.85 -11.27
CA SER A 15 -10.54 4.09 -9.81
C SER A 15 -11.87 4.58 -9.27
N TYR A 16 -12.68 5.24 -10.09
CA TYR A 16 -14.02 5.65 -9.72
C TYR A 16 -14.99 4.47 -9.74
N ALA A 17 -14.94 3.66 -10.80
CA ALA A 17 -15.83 2.52 -11.01
C ALA A 17 -15.39 1.23 -10.30
N CYS A 18 -14.33 1.26 -9.47
CA CYS A 18 -13.82 0.04 -8.84
C CYS A 18 -14.67 -0.46 -7.68
N VAL A 19 -15.46 0.42 -7.07
CA VAL A 19 -16.44 0.12 -6.03
C VAL A 19 -17.68 0.95 -6.32
N THR A 20 -18.78 0.30 -6.68
CA THR A 20 -20.06 0.96 -6.95
C THR A 20 -21.16 0.29 -6.15
N GLN A 21 -22.12 1.07 -5.65
CA GLN A 21 -23.30 0.52 -5.00
C GLN A 21 -24.37 0.28 -6.08
N GLU A 22 -24.81 -0.96 -6.24
CA GLU A 22 -25.69 -1.39 -7.33
C GLU A 22 -26.74 -2.39 -6.81
N GLU A 23 -27.87 -2.45 -7.49
CA GLU A 23 -28.95 -3.40 -7.19
C GLU A 23 -28.71 -4.71 -7.94
N ASP A 24 -28.80 -5.83 -7.22
CA ASP A 24 -28.67 -7.16 -7.81
C ASP A 24 -29.93 -7.57 -8.59
N GLY A 25 -29.87 -8.70 -9.30
CA GLY A 25 -31.02 -9.21 -10.07
C GLY A 25 -32.23 -9.61 -9.22
N ALA A 26 -32.12 -9.65 -7.89
CA ALA A 26 -33.18 -9.96 -6.94
C ALA A 26 -33.73 -8.71 -6.23
N GLY A 27 -33.26 -7.51 -6.61
CA GLY A 27 -33.71 -6.24 -6.07
C GLY A 27 -33.01 -5.81 -4.77
N ASN A 28 -31.91 -6.47 -4.40
CA ASN A 28 -31.15 -6.12 -3.20
C ASN A 28 -30.00 -5.19 -3.56
N VAL A 29 -29.89 -4.08 -2.83
CA VAL A 29 -28.78 -3.14 -3.00
C VAL A 29 -27.52 -3.69 -2.31
N GLY A 30 -26.44 -3.83 -3.06
CA GLY A 30 -25.13 -4.27 -2.58
C GLY A 30 -23.99 -3.42 -3.14
N GLU A 31 -22.75 -3.80 -2.82
CA GLU A 31 -21.55 -3.20 -3.43
C GLU A 31 -20.94 -4.15 -4.47
N SER A 32 -20.74 -3.62 -5.67
CA SER A 32 -20.04 -4.25 -6.77
C SER A 32 -18.57 -3.87 -6.70
N LEU A 33 -17.70 -4.88 -6.55
CA LEU A 33 -16.25 -4.71 -6.50
C LEU A 33 -15.62 -5.18 -7.81
N SER A 34 -14.96 -4.27 -8.52
CA SER A 34 -14.24 -4.60 -9.74
C SER A 34 -12.98 -5.41 -9.42
N LYS A 35 -12.61 -6.35 -10.31
CA LYS A 35 -11.33 -7.09 -10.23
C LYS A 35 -10.11 -6.17 -10.25
N GLU A 36 -10.26 -4.95 -10.78
CA GLU A 36 -9.19 -3.95 -10.84
C GLU A 36 -8.89 -3.31 -9.49
N LEU A 37 -9.79 -3.46 -8.49
CA LEU A 37 -9.66 -2.86 -7.16
C LEU A 37 -8.31 -3.15 -6.51
N MET A 38 -7.85 -4.41 -6.56
CA MET A 38 -6.57 -4.81 -5.97
C MET A 38 -5.38 -4.09 -6.63
N SER A 39 -5.41 -3.91 -7.95
CA SER A 39 -4.35 -3.19 -8.66
C SER A 39 -4.36 -1.70 -8.31
N ILE A 40 -5.54 -1.09 -8.23
CA ILE A 40 -5.70 0.33 -7.88
C ILE A 40 -5.26 0.58 -6.44
N ALA A 41 -5.62 -0.31 -5.51
CA ALA A 41 -5.20 -0.27 -4.11
C ALA A 41 -3.67 -0.40 -3.99
N GLY A 42 -3.05 -1.34 -4.72
CA GLY A 42 -1.60 -1.50 -4.74
C GLY A 42 -0.86 -0.26 -5.27
N GLU A 43 -1.40 0.39 -6.30
CA GLU A 43 -0.86 1.65 -6.82
C GLU A 43 -1.02 2.80 -5.80
N ALA A 44 -2.17 2.84 -5.11
CA ALA A 44 -2.43 3.81 -4.05
C ALA A 44 -1.40 3.67 -2.90
N HIS A 45 -1.19 2.44 -2.42
CA HIS A 45 -0.21 2.14 -1.38
C HIS A 45 1.21 2.46 -1.82
N ARG A 46 1.60 2.08 -3.04
CA ARG A 46 2.91 2.42 -3.59
C ARG A 46 3.12 3.94 -3.59
N THR A 47 2.16 4.69 -4.11
CA THR A 47 2.23 6.15 -4.19
C THR A 47 2.35 6.77 -2.79
N ASN A 48 1.56 6.26 -1.84
CA ASN A 48 1.57 6.72 -0.45
C ASN A 48 2.94 6.49 0.20
N ILE A 49 3.43 5.25 0.16
CA ILE A 49 4.73 4.85 0.73
C ILE A 49 5.87 5.64 0.09
N THR A 50 5.86 5.84 -1.23
CA THR A 50 6.91 6.64 -1.92
C THR A 50 6.86 8.12 -1.59
N THR A 51 5.69 8.66 -1.24
CA THR A 51 5.53 10.06 -0.83
C THR A 51 5.87 10.25 0.65
N LEU A 52 5.52 9.27 1.48
CA LEU A 52 5.81 9.26 2.91
C LEU A 52 7.30 9.04 3.18
N GLY A 53 7.96 8.18 2.40
CA GLY A 53 9.36 7.81 2.58
C GLY A 53 10.30 8.99 2.83
N PRO A 54 10.36 10.00 1.95
CA PRO A 54 11.22 11.17 2.15
C PRO A 54 10.94 12.00 3.41
N LEU A 55 9.72 11.92 3.96
CA LEU A 55 9.30 12.70 5.13
C LEU A 55 9.68 12.03 6.45
N VAL A 56 9.78 10.70 6.48
CA VAL A 56 9.99 9.93 7.72
C VAL A 56 11.32 9.19 7.74
N LEU A 57 11.87 8.81 6.58
CA LEU A 57 13.06 7.98 6.52
C LEU A 57 14.35 8.77 6.74
N PRO A 58 15.39 8.16 7.34
CA PRO A 58 16.71 8.77 7.42
C PRO A 58 17.33 8.96 6.03
N LEU A 59 18.22 9.95 5.90
CA LEU A 59 18.89 10.29 4.64
C LEU A 59 19.60 9.09 3.98
N SER A 60 20.14 8.17 4.79
CA SER A 60 20.79 6.95 4.30
C SER A 60 19.84 6.08 3.46
N GLU A 61 18.60 5.90 3.90
CA GLU A 61 17.57 5.13 3.21
C GLU A 61 17.07 5.85 1.95
N GLN A 62 16.89 7.17 2.05
CA GLN A 62 16.47 7.99 0.91
C GLN A 62 17.48 7.95 -0.24
N LEU A 63 18.78 8.02 0.06
CA LEU A 63 19.85 7.95 -0.94
C LEU A 63 19.90 6.57 -1.62
N ARG A 64 19.76 5.47 -0.86
CA ARG A 64 19.72 4.10 -1.42
C ARG A 64 18.55 3.92 -2.38
N PHE A 65 17.38 4.42 -2.00
CA PHE A 65 16.20 4.40 -2.83
C PHE A 65 16.40 5.22 -4.11
N LEU A 66 16.84 6.47 -3.97
CA LEU A 66 17.06 7.37 -5.10
C LEU A 66 18.10 6.81 -6.09
N ALA A 67 19.21 6.29 -5.58
CA ALA A 67 20.24 5.66 -6.42
C ALA A 67 19.66 4.51 -7.25
N THR A 68 18.83 3.67 -6.63
CA THR A 68 18.19 2.54 -7.32
C THR A 68 17.18 3.01 -8.37
N VAL A 69 16.41 4.07 -8.08
CA VAL A 69 15.47 4.67 -9.04
C VAL A 69 16.21 5.28 -10.23
N VAL A 70 17.30 6.03 -10.00
CA VAL A 70 18.13 6.63 -11.05
C VAL A 70 18.77 5.54 -11.91
N LEU A 71 19.35 4.52 -11.30
CA LEU A 71 20.00 3.41 -12.01
C LEU A 71 19.02 2.63 -12.90
N ARG A 72 17.78 2.46 -12.43
CA ARG A 72 16.72 1.82 -13.23
C ARG A 72 16.16 2.71 -14.32
N ARG A 73 15.88 3.98 -14.01
CA ARG A 73 15.11 4.86 -14.91
C ARG A 73 15.97 5.59 -15.92
N VAL A 74 17.16 6.04 -15.51
CA VAL A 74 18.11 6.77 -16.35
C VAL A 74 19.04 5.79 -17.06
N PHE A 75 19.67 4.90 -16.29
CA PHE A 75 20.66 3.96 -16.83
C PHE A 75 20.06 2.65 -17.37
N ARG A 76 18.74 2.46 -17.24
CA ARG A 76 18.00 1.25 -17.68
C ARG A 76 18.65 -0.07 -17.21
N ALA A 77 19.36 -0.03 -16.09
CA ALA A 77 20.04 -1.19 -15.57
C ALA A 77 19.03 -2.18 -14.98
N GLY A 78 19.27 -3.48 -15.18
CA GLY A 78 18.44 -4.58 -14.68
C GLY A 78 18.54 -4.82 -13.16
N VAL A 79 18.70 -3.77 -12.36
CA VAL A 79 18.82 -3.87 -10.90
C VAL A 79 17.43 -4.05 -10.29
N LYS A 80 17.30 -4.75 -9.16
CA LYS A 80 16.01 -4.93 -8.46
C LYS A 80 15.55 -3.62 -7.80
N ALA A 81 14.23 -3.41 -7.66
CA ALA A 81 13.71 -2.24 -6.95
C ALA A 81 14.15 -2.35 -5.49
N TYR A 82 14.77 -1.30 -4.97
CA TYR A 82 14.99 -1.19 -3.54
C TYR A 82 13.72 -0.64 -2.91
N LEU A 83 13.22 -1.34 -1.89
CA LEU A 83 12.20 -0.79 -1.00
C LEU A 83 12.91 -0.32 0.27
N PRO A 84 12.73 0.95 0.68
CA PRO A 84 13.35 1.45 1.90
C PRO A 84 12.87 0.70 3.13
N ASP A 85 13.72 0.65 4.15
CA ASP A 85 13.34 0.07 5.44
C ASP A 85 12.61 1.09 6.31
N PHE A 86 11.30 0.91 6.47
CA PHE A 86 10.46 1.79 7.28
C PHE A 86 10.58 1.53 8.78
N THR A 87 11.08 0.36 9.19
CA THR A 87 11.28 0.04 10.61
C THR A 87 12.42 0.86 11.23
N ALA A 88 13.32 1.41 10.40
CA ALA A 88 14.37 2.32 10.84
C ALA A 88 13.85 3.72 11.26
N ALA A 89 12.60 4.04 10.92
CA ALA A 89 11.99 5.36 11.13
C ALA A 89 10.68 5.33 11.92
N LEU A 90 10.01 4.18 11.98
CA LEU A 90 8.69 4.01 12.59
C LEU A 90 8.73 2.80 13.53
N ASP A 91 8.36 3.03 14.79
CA ASP A 91 8.31 1.97 15.81
C ASP A 91 6.98 1.20 15.80
N HIS A 92 5.88 1.85 15.39
CA HIS A 92 4.54 1.29 15.45
C HIS A 92 3.79 1.44 14.12
N PHE A 93 3.13 0.36 13.69
CA PHE A 93 2.30 0.30 12.49
C PHE A 93 0.87 -0.06 12.88
N CYS A 94 -0.08 0.71 12.37
CA CYS A 94 -1.51 0.41 12.50
C CYS A 94 -2.12 0.48 11.11
N ILE A 95 -2.31 -0.69 10.50
CA ILE A 95 -2.78 -0.81 9.12
C ILE A 95 -4.21 -1.34 9.19
N HIS A 96 -5.17 -0.49 8.85
CA HIS A 96 -6.53 -0.95 8.59
C HIS A 96 -6.66 -1.33 7.12
N ALA A 97 -6.92 -2.60 6.85
CA ALA A 97 -7.21 -3.11 5.53
C ALA A 97 -8.59 -3.79 5.51
N GLY A 98 -9.28 -3.72 4.37
CA GLY A 98 -10.57 -4.40 4.20
C GLY A 98 -10.47 -5.91 3.95
N GLY A 99 -9.25 -6.45 3.80
CA GLY A 99 -9.05 -7.88 3.53
C GLY A 99 -7.68 -8.39 3.98
N CYS A 100 -7.66 -9.63 4.45
CA CYS A 100 -6.47 -10.33 4.98
C CYS A 100 -5.29 -10.34 3.99
N SER A 101 -5.55 -10.60 2.71
CA SER A 101 -4.51 -10.64 1.66
C SER A 101 -3.77 -9.32 1.48
N VAL A 102 -4.40 -8.19 1.84
CA VAL A 102 -3.76 -6.87 1.80
C VAL A 102 -2.78 -6.72 2.97
N LEU A 103 -3.11 -7.24 4.16
CA LEU A 103 -2.21 -7.26 5.30
C LEU A 103 -0.98 -8.13 5.02
N GLU A 104 -1.17 -9.34 4.50
CA GLU A 104 -0.07 -10.24 4.12
C GLU A 104 0.86 -9.61 3.08
N GLU A 105 0.30 -8.94 2.07
CA GLU A 105 1.10 -8.30 1.03
C GLU A 105 1.88 -7.09 1.57
N LEU A 106 1.30 -6.34 2.52
CA LEU A 106 1.99 -5.24 3.19
C LEU A 106 3.09 -5.74 4.12
N GLU A 107 2.84 -6.78 4.90
CA GLU A 107 3.83 -7.45 5.75
C GLU A 107 5.03 -7.89 4.90
N ARG A 108 4.77 -8.61 3.81
CA ARG A 108 5.79 -9.11 2.88
C ARG A 108 6.54 -7.97 2.19
N SER A 109 5.83 -6.96 1.73
CA SER A 109 6.41 -5.84 0.99
C SER A 109 7.31 -5.02 1.90
N LEU A 110 6.78 -4.53 3.03
CA LEU A 110 7.48 -3.66 3.96
C LEU A 110 8.41 -4.40 4.93
N LYS A 111 8.44 -5.75 4.89
CA LYS A 111 9.22 -6.62 5.77
C LYS A 111 8.89 -6.38 7.26
N LEU A 112 7.60 -6.20 7.55
CA LEU A 112 7.15 -6.01 8.91
C LEU A 112 7.25 -7.32 9.68
N SER A 113 7.59 -7.23 10.96
CA SER A 113 7.58 -8.39 11.85
C SER A 113 6.18 -8.62 12.43
N VAL A 114 5.95 -9.81 13.00
CA VAL A 114 4.71 -10.16 13.70
C VAL A 114 4.33 -9.11 14.75
N TRP A 115 5.29 -8.57 15.49
CA TRP A 115 5.06 -7.50 16.47
C TRP A 115 4.48 -6.22 15.86
N HIS A 116 4.95 -5.83 14.67
CA HIS A 116 4.44 -4.65 13.98
C HIS A 116 3.04 -4.90 13.40
N MET A 117 2.74 -6.15 13.05
CA MET A 117 1.48 -6.53 12.44
C MET A 117 0.40 -6.93 13.45
N GLU A 118 0.77 -7.29 14.69
CA GLU A 118 -0.15 -7.68 15.76
C GLU A 118 -1.36 -6.73 15.92
N PRO A 119 -1.19 -5.40 15.97
CA PRO A 119 -2.34 -4.49 16.08
C PRO A 119 -3.29 -4.56 14.88
N SER A 120 -2.75 -4.83 13.69
CA SER A 120 -3.53 -4.94 12.46
C SER A 120 -4.25 -6.29 12.41
N TRP A 121 -3.57 -7.36 12.82
CA TRP A 121 -4.10 -8.72 12.87
C TRP A 121 -5.19 -8.91 13.92
N MET A 122 -5.12 -8.27 15.09
CA MET A 122 -6.17 -8.39 16.11
C MET A 122 -7.55 -7.92 15.64
N THR A 123 -7.62 -7.12 14.58
CA THR A 123 -8.90 -6.68 13.98
C THR A 123 -9.46 -7.68 12.96
N HIS A 124 -8.66 -8.65 12.54
CA HIS A 124 -9.02 -9.71 11.61
C HIS A 124 -9.11 -11.02 12.38
N VAL A 125 -10.12 -11.85 12.09
CA VAL A 125 -10.16 -13.20 12.68
C VAL A 125 -8.97 -13.97 12.10
N LEU A 126 -7.98 -14.31 12.93
CA LEU A 126 -6.83 -15.11 12.51
C LEU A 126 -7.36 -16.46 11.97
N PRO A 127 -6.90 -16.93 10.80
CA PRO A 127 -7.14 -18.31 10.41
C PRO A 127 -6.46 -19.23 11.44
N GLU A 128 -7.23 -20.19 11.99
CA GLU A 128 -6.71 -21.23 12.90
C GLU A 128 -5.70 -22.17 12.20
#